data_AF-A0A2C9L551-F1
#
_entry.id   AF-A0A2C9L551-F1
#
_cell.length_a   1.000
_cell.length_b   1.000
_cell.length_c   1.000
_cell.angle_alpha   90.00
_cell.angle_beta   90.00
_cell.angle_gamma   90.00
#
_symmetry.space_group_name_H-M   'P 1'
#
loop_
_entity.id
_entity.type
_entity.pdbx_description
1 polymer ?
#
loop_
_entity_poly.entity_id
_entity_poly.type
_entity_poly.pdbx_seq_one_letter_code
_entity_poly.pdbx_strand_id
1 'polypeptide(L)'
;MFQSTNIASYQQIWKTMTDSYNKVMVKTDDEGLQRVQSSGGKYALLLESSLAEYYNNRKPCSTIEIKSSFSHKGFGIATQLRSVLTLKILFRTMSSSLHPSSPL
;
A
#
# COMPACT_ATOMS: atom_id res chain seq x y z
N MET A 1 6.31 -9.56 5.68
CA MET A 1 4.88 -9.90 5.79
C MET A 1 4.64 -11.34 5.33
N PHE A 2 4.79 -11.68 4.05
CA PHE A 2 4.55 -13.05 3.57
C PHE A 2 5.60 -14.08 4.04
N GLN A 3 6.88 -13.71 4.11
CA GLN A 3 7.95 -14.61 4.57
C GLN A 3 7.84 -15.01 6.05
N SER A 4 7.27 -14.15 6.90
CA SER A 4 7.33 -14.26 8.36
C SER A 4 5.95 -14.45 9.03
N THR A 5 4.92 -14.74 8.25
CA THR A 5 3.54 -14.89 8.72
C THR A 5 3.24 -16.31 9.21
N ASN A 6 2.31 -16.45 10.17
CA ASN A 6 1.77 -17.73 10.60
C ASN A 6 0.38 -18.04 9.99
N ILE A 7 -0.07 -17.22 9.05
CA ILE A 7 -1.34 -17.43 8.34
C ILE A 7 -1.06 -18.36 7.14
N ALA A 8 -1.66 -19.55 7.15
CA ALA A 8 -1.39 -20.60 6.15
C ALA A 8 -1.59 -20.13 4.70
N SER A 9 -2.63 -19.35 4.41
CA SER A 9 -2.87 -18.80 3.07
C SER A 9 -1.73 -17.87 2.61
N TYR A 10 -1.15 -17.09 3.51
CA TYR A 10 -0.03 -16.19 3.18
C TYR A 10 1.29 -16.94 3.02
N GLN A 11 1.48 -18.03 3.77
CA GLN A 11 2.63 -18.93 3.57
C GLN A 11 2.56 -19.62 2.20
N GLN A 12 1.37 -20.00 1.74
CA GLN A 12 1.17 -20.53 0.39
C GLN A 12 1.55 -19.50 -0.69
N ILE A 13 1.11 -18.25 -0.53
CA ILE A 13 1.48 -17.14 -1.42
C ILE A 13 3.01 -16.96 -1.43
N TRP A 14 3.65 -16.96 -0.25
CA TRP A 14 5.11 -16.88 -0.15
C TRP A 14 5.80 -18.02 -0.90
N LYS A 15 5.36 -19.26 -0.70
CA LYS A 15 5.91 -20.44 -1.37
C LYS A 15 5.81 -20.32 -2.90
N THR A 16 4.65 -19.93 -3.43
CA THR A 16 4.49 -19.70 -4.87
C THR A 16 5.43 -18.62 -5.39
N MET A 17 5.58 -17.52 -4.63
CA MET A 17 6.48 -16.43 -4.98
C MET A 17 7.95 -16.85 -4.99
N THR A 18 8.39 -17.68 -4.04
CA THR A 18 9.77 -18.18 -3.98
C THR A 18 10.05 -19.24 -5.04
N ASP A 19 9.15 -20.20 -5.21
CA ASP A 19 9.33 -21.32 -6.15
C ASP A 19 9.35 -20.82 -7.62
N SER A 20 8.70 -19.69 -7.89
CA SER A 20 8.66 -19.04 -9.21
C SER A 20 9.38 -17.68 -9.25
N TYR A 21 10.36 -17.43 -8.37
CA TYR A 21 10.97 -16.12 -8.14
C TYR A 21 11.31 -15.35 -9.45
N ASN A 22 12.10 -15.97 -10.33
CA ASN A 22 12.52 -15.36 -11.60
C ASN A 22 11.37 -15.06 -12.56
N LYS A 23 10.21 -15.69 -12.37
CA LYS A 23 9.03 -15.51 -13.22
C LYS A 23 8.07 -14.48 -12.65
N VAL A 24 7.96 -14.29 -11.34
CA VAL A 24 6.87 -13.48 -10.74
C VAL A 24 7.35 -12.16 -10.13
N MET A 25 8.63 -12.06 -9.78
CA MET A 25 9.22 -10.84 -9.22
C MET A 25 9.56 -9.83 -10.32
N VAL A 26 9.46 -8.55 -9.95
CA VAL A 26 9.84 -7.39 -10.76
C VAL A 26 10.74 -6.48 -9.93
N LYS A 27 11.56 -5.65 -10.59
CA LYS A 27 12.51 -4.77 -9.89
C LYS A 27 11.90 -3.45 -9.48
N THR A 28 10.89 -2.99 -10.22
CA THR A 28 10.26 -1.68 -10.03
C THR A 28 8.75 -1.79 -10.19
N ASP A 29 8.03 -0.83 -9.61
CA ASP A 29 6.58 -0.76 -9.69
C ASP A 29 6.12 -0.54 -11.14
N ASP A 30 6.82 0.32 -11.90
CA ASP A 30 6.50 0.58 -13.31
C ASP A 30 6.63 -0.67 -14.19
N GLU A 31 7.67 -1.49 -13.97
CA GLU A 31 7.84 -2.79 -14.65
C GLU A 31 6.67 -3.74 -14.30
N GLY A 32 6.29 -3.78 -13.02
CA GLY A 32 5.15 -4.56 -12.55
C GLY A 32 3.84 -4.13 -13.18
N LEU A 33 3.59 -2.82 -13.26
CA LEU A 33 2.37 -2.24 -13.82
C LEU A 33 2.27 -2.48 -15.33
N GLN A 34 3.38 -2.28 -16.06
CA GLN A 34 3.44 -2.61 -17.48
C GLN A 34 3.13 -4.09 -17.71
N ARG A 35 3.68 -4.96 -16.85
CA ARG A 35 3.44 -6.40 -16.93
C ARG A 35 1.99 -6.78 -16.63
N VAL A 36 1.34 -6.15 -15.66
CA VAL A 36 -0.11 -6.35 -15.41
C VAL A 36 -0.90 -6.06 -16.69
N GLN A 37 -0.62 -4.94 -17.34
CA GLN A 37 -1.30 -4.52 -18.57
C GLN A 37 -1.04 -5.48 -19.74
N SER A 38 0.20 -5.94 -19.91
CA SER A 38 0.58 -6.80 -21.05
C SER A 38 0.22 -8.27 -20.86
N SER A 39 -0.09 -8.72 -19.65
CA SER A 39 -0.30 -10.16 -19.35
C SER A 39 -1.71 -10.66 -19.65
N GLY A 40 -2.63 -9.80 -20.10
CA GLY A 40 -4.00 -10.21 -20.44
C GLY A 40 -4.74 -10.88 -19.26
N GLY A 41 -4.56 -10.34 -18.05
CA GLY A 41 -5.21 -10.85 -16.83
C GLY A 41 -4.51 -12.06 -16.15
N LYS A 42 -3.33 -12.47 -16.61
CA LYS A 42 -2.58 -13.62 -16.07
C LYS A 42 -1.54 -13.26 -15.01
N TYR A 43 -1.38 -11.97 -14.71
CA TYR A 43 -0.41 -11.45 -13.75
C TYR A 43 -1.09 -10.42 -12.86
N ALA A 44 -0.85 -10.52 -11.56
CA ALA A 44 -1.27 -9.54 -10.56
C ALA A 44 -0.04 -9.01 -9.83
N LEU A 45 -0.02 -7.71 -9.60
CA LEU A 45 1.04 -7.04 -8.84
C LEU A 45 0.54 -6.76 -7.43
N LEU A 46 1.32 -7.16 -6.44
CA LEU A 46 1.11 -6.73 -5.05
C LEU A 46 1.86 -5.41 -4.83
N LEU A 47 1.11 -4.33 -4.62
CA LEU A 47 1.61 -2.96 -4.48
C LEU A 47 1.06 -2.33 -3.20
N GLU A 48 1.68 -1.26 -2.69
CA GLU A 48 1.10 -0.46 -1.61
C GLU A 48 -0.26 0.12 -2.05
N SER A 49 -1.26 0.12 -1.17
CA SER A 49 -2.62 0.58 -1.49
C SER A 49 -2.67 2.03 -1.97
N SER A 50 -1.85 2.91 -1.40
CA SER A 50 -1.76 4.32 -1.82
C SER A 50 -1.29 4.45 -3.28
N LEU A 51 -0.31 3.64 -3.68
CA LEU A 51 0.18 3.57 -5.05
C LEU A 51 -0.85 2.89 -5.96
N ALA A 52 -1.49 1.81 -5.51
CA ALA A 52 -2.54 1.13 -6.27
C ALA A 52 -3.71 2.09 -6.59
N GLU A 53 -4.17 2.85 -5.60
CA GLU A 53 -5.19 3.88 -5.78
C GLU A 53 -4.72 4.98 -6.75
N TYR A 54 -3.47 5.42 -6.63
CA TYR A 54 -2.89 6.42 -7.53
C TYR A 54 -2.91 5.97 -9.00
N TYR A 55 -2.47 4.75 -9.30
CA TYR A 55 -2.45 4.22 -10.66
C TYR A 55 -3.85 3.89 -11.19
N ASN A 56 -4.74 3.39 -10.33
CA ASN A 56 -6.15 3.12 -10.68
C ASN A 56 -6.88 4.38 -11.17
N ASN A 57 -6.56 5.55 -10.60
CA ASN A 57 -7.19 6.83 -10.97
C ASN A 57 -6.48 7.56 -12.12
N ARG A 58 -5.51 6.93 -12.79
CA ARG A 58 -4.77 7.54 -13.91
C ARG A 58 -5.08 6.91 -15.24
N LYS A 59 -5.10 7.74 -16.28
CA LYS A 59 -5.17 7.28 -17.68
C LYS A 59 -4.04 6.29 -17.97
N PRO A 60 -4.29 5.21 -18.71
CA PRO A 60 -5.53 4.91 -19.45
C PRO A 60 -6.61 4.17 -18.64
N CYS A 61 -6.57 4.19 -17.29
CA CYS A 61 -7.47 3.47 -16.40
C CYS A 61 -7.42 1.94 -16.65
N SER A 62 -6.24 1.43 -16.97
CA SER A 62 -5.99 0.04 -17.37
C SER A 62 -5.69 -0.90 -16.21
N THR A 63 -5.66 -0.38 -14.98
CA THR A 63 -5.44 -1.16 -13.75
C THR A 63 -6.61 -0.97 -12.81
N ILE A 64 -7.03 -2.03 -12.12
CA ILE A 64 -8.02 -1.95 -11.05
C ILE A 64 -7.37 -2.31 -9.71
N GLU A 65 -7.72 -1.57 -8.66
CA GLU A 65 -7.41 -1.99 -7.30
C GLU A 65 -8.55 -2.89 -6.78
N ILE A 66 -8.21 -4.12 -6.37
CA ILE A 66 -9.16 -4.97 -5.64
C ILE A 66 -9.10 -4.53 -4.17
N LYS A 67 -10.13 -3.83 -3.71
CA LYS A 67 -10.22 -3.29 -2.35
C LYS A 67 -10.44 -4.39 -1.30
N SER A 68 -9.37 -5.13 -1.03
CA SER A 68 -9.20 -6.00 0.13
C SER A 68 -7.71 -6.02 0.44
N SER A 69 -7.24 -4.99 1.17
CA SER A 69 -5.83 -4.93 1.53
C SER A 69 -5.52 -6.01 2.55
N PHE A 70 -4.50 -6.82 2.26
CA PHE A 70 -4.03 -7.87 3.16
C PHE A 70 -3.37 -7.32 4.43
N SER A 71 -3.12 -5.99 4.51
CA SER A 71 -2.54 -5.31 5.67
C SER A 71 -2.93 -3.83 5.71
N HIS A 72 -3.26 -3.33 6.89
CA HIS A 72 -3.37 -1.89 7.14
C HIS A 72 -2.01 -1.36 7.57
N LYS A 73 -1.22 -0.84 6.63
CA LYS A 73 -0.06 0.00 6.94
C LYS A 73 -0.48 1.46 6.77
N GLY A 74 -0.21 2.28 7.78
CA GLY A 74 -0.48 3.73 7.74
C GLY A 74 0.80 4.52 7.95
N PHE A 75 0.77 5.80 7.57
CA PHE A 75 1.86 6.73 7.85
C PHE A 75 1.84 7.17 9.31
N GLY A 76 3.01 7.27 9.92
CA GLY A 76 3.19 7.79 11.28
C GLY A 76 4.19 8.95 11.30
N ILE A 77 3.99 9.89 12.21
CA ILE A 77 4.94 10.99 12.45
C ILE A 77 5.84 10.60 13.62
N ALA A 78 7.11 10.32 13.36
CA ALA A 78 8.10 10.04 14.40
C ALA A 78 8.79 11.33 14.86
N THR A 79 8.89 11.54 16.17
CA THR A 79 9.63 12.65 16.79
C THR A 79 10.49 12.13 17.93
N GLN A 80 11.52 12.88 18.32
CA GLN A 80 12.29 12.56 19.52
C GLN A 80 11.41 12.66 20.77
N LEU A 81 11.51 11.67 21.66
CA LEU A 81 10.73 11.61 22.89
C LEU A 81 10.92 12.90 23.71
N ARG A 82 9.82 13.55 24.10
CA ARG A 82 9.78 14.83 24.86
C ARG A 82 10.40 16.03 24.14
N SER A 83 10.47 16.01 22.80
CA SER A 83 10.90 17.20 22.06
C SER A 83 9.82 18.28 22.02
N VAL A 84 10.25 19.54 21.91
CA VAL A 84 9.35 20.68 21.65
C VAL A 84 8.54 20.45 20.35
N LEU A 85 9.11 19.73 19.38
CA LEU A 85 8.43 19.40 18.12
C LEU A 85 7.23 18.48 18.34
N THR A 86 7.33 17.51 19.25
CA THR A 86 6.20 16.62 19.61
C THR A 86 5.01 17.42 20.11
N LEU A 87 5.24 18.36 21.03
CA LEU A 87 4.20 19.23 21.56
C LEU A 87 3.60 20.11 20.45
N LYS A 88 4.45 20.73 19.62
CA LYS A 88 4.00 21.58 18.50
C LYS A 88 3.13 20.84 17.49
N ILE A 89 3.48 19.59 17.15
CA ILE A 89 2.69 18.77 16.22
C ILE A 89 1.36 18.38 16.86
N LEU A 90 1.37 17.90 18.11
CA LEU A 90 0.16 17.51 18.82
C LEU A 90 -0.84 18.67 18.92
N PHE A 91 -0.40 19.86 19.34
CA PHE A 91 -1.28 21.04 19.43
C PHE A 91 -1.89 21.42 18.07
N ARG A 92 -1.12 21.34 16.99
CA ARG A 92 -1.63 21.64 15.64
C ARG A 92 -2.67 20.63 15.17
N THR A 93 -2.39 19.34 15.36
CA THR A 93 -3.31 18.27 14.95
C THR A 93 -4.63 18.33 15.74
N MET A 94 -4.58 18.61 17.06
CA MET A 94 -5.79 18.76 17.86
C MET A 94 -6.59 20.02 17.50
N SER A 95 -5.93 21.11 17.12
CA SER A 95 -6.60 22.34 16.66
C SER A 95 -7.31 22.15 15.31
N SER A 96 -6.79 21.32 14.40
CA SER A 96 -7.43 21.04 13.11
C SER A 96 -8.68 20.15 13.25
N SER A 97 -8.75 19.31 14.29
CA SER A 97 -9.91 18.43 14.55
C SER A 97 -11.09 19.17 15.20
N LEU A 98 -10.92 20.43 15.58
CA LEU A 98 -11.93 21.28 16.22
C LEU A 98 -12.70 22.17 15.25
N HIS A 99 -12.52 22.03 13.92
CA HIS A 99 -13.46 22.65 12.98
C HIS A 99 -14.74 21.80 12.92
N PRO A 100 -15.90 22.33 13.32
CA PRO A 100 -17.15 21.61 13.20
C PRO A 100 -17.41 21.35 11.72
N SER A 101 -17.72 20.09 11.40
CA SER A 101 -18.43 19.73 10.18
C SER A 101 -19.61 20.68 9.99
N SER A 102 -19.49 21.62 9.04
CA SER A 102 -20.60 22.46 8.62
C SER A 102 -21.74 21.57 8.11
N PRO A 103 -22.98 21.75 8.59
CA PRO A 103 -24.12 20.97 8.10
C PRO A 103 -24.48 21.41 6.68
N LEU A 104 -25.06 20.45 5.94
CA LEU A 104 -25.73 20.62 4.64
C LEU A 104 -26.76 21.76 4.66
#